data_AF-A0A5C7LV14-F1
#
_entry.id   AF-A0A5C7LV14-F1
#
_cell.length_a   1.000
_cell.length_b   1.000
_cell.length_c   1.000
_cell.angle_alpha   90.00
_cell.angle_beta   90.00
_cell.angle_gamma   90.00
#
_symmetry.space_group_name_H-M   'P 1'
#
loop_
_entity.id
_entity.type
_entity.pdbx_description
1 polymer ?
#
loop_
_entity_poly.entity_id
_entity_poly.type
_entity_poly.pdbx_seq_one_letter_code
_entity_poly.pdbx_strand_id
1 'polypeptide(L)'
;MSETQDTEVQVTAQDELAALKSRADMMGISYHPSIGLEKLREKVNAAIEGKADETKQDAAVVVSASGETEGQRNARLKKEASKLVRIRVSCMNPAKKEWEGEIFSIGNAVVGSFTKYVPFNTEDGWHVPHMMYQMIKDRECQVFYTVTDSRGNKTRKGKLIKEFNVEVLPPLTPEELHDLAQRQAMAKSID
;
A
#
# COMPACT_ATOMS: atom_id res chain seq x y z
N MET A 1 -43.30 50.94 -39.60
CA MET A 1 -44.05 51.35 -38.39
C MET A 1 -44.36 50.05 -37.63
N SER A 2 -43.38 49.43 -36.98
CA SER A 2 -42.87 49.69 -35.62
C SER A 2 -43.81 49.18 -34.51
N GLU A 3 -43.18 48.48 -33.56
CA GLU A 3 -43.64 48.08 -32.22
C GLU A 3 -44.31 46.71 -32.06
N THR A 4 -43.48 45.65 -32.03
CA THR A 4 -43.64 44.54 -31.07
C THR A 4 -42.57 44.68 -30.00
N GLN A 5 -43.03 44.72 -28.76
CA GLN A 5 -42.30 45.08 -27.55
C GLN A 5 -41.19 44.06 -27.20
N ASP A 6 -39.96 44.54 -27.14
CA ASP A 6 -38.87 43.95 -26.35
C ASP A 6 -39.28 43.98 -24.86
N THR A 7 -39.66 42.83 -24.32
CA THR A 7 -39.84 42.62 -22.87
C THR A 7 -38.78 41.64 -22.40
N GLU A 8 -37.52 42.07 -22.42
CA GLU A 8 -36.45 41.39 -21.69
C GLU A 8 -35.52 42.42 -21.06
N VAL A 9 -34.99 42.03 -19.89
CA VAL A 9 -33.86 42.65 -19.18
C VAL A 9 -34.18 43.83 -18.25
N GLN A 10 -34.81 43.51 -17.11
CA GLN A 10 -34.53 44.16 -15.83
C GLN A 10 -34.89 43.21 -14.68
N VAL A 11 -34.22 42.05 -14.63
CA VAL A 11 -34.15 41.26 -13.39
C VAL A 11 -33.26 42.05 -12.46
N THR A 12 -33.80 42.51 -11.34
CA THR A 12 -33.07 43.40 -10.44
C THR A 12 -31.92 42.61 -9.79
N ALA A 13 -30.76 43.24 -9.61
CA ALA A 13 -29.60 42.62 -8.94
C ALA A 13 -29.90 42.10 -7.52
N GLN A 14 -31.04 42.52 -6.94
CA GLN A 14 -31.54 42.02 -5.66
C GLN A 14 -32.22 40.64 -5.78
N ASP A 15 -32.93 40.37 -6.88
CA ASP A 15 -33.57 39.08 -7.13
C ASP A 15 -32.55 37.96 -7.37
N GLU A 16 -31.48 38.26 -8.12
CA GLU A 16 -30.39 37.31 -8.35
C GLU A 16 -29.64 36.94 -7.07
N LEU A 17 -29.45 37.92 -6.17
CA LEU A 17 -28.80 37.72 -4.89
C LEU A 17 -29.66 36.87 -3.94
N ALA A 18 -30.97 37.07 -3.93
CA ALA A 18 -31.91 36.26 -3.15
C ALA A 18 -31.95 34.80 -3.66
N ALA A 19 -31.94 34.60 -4.98
CA ALA A 19 -31.88 33.29 -5.59
C ALA A 19 -30.57 32.55 -5.26
N LEU A 20 -29.43 33.25 -5.29
CA LEU A 20 -28.13 32.67 -4.93
C LEU A 20 -28.01 32.33 -3.44
N LYS A 21 -28.61 33.13 -2.56
CA LYS A 21 -28.69 32.82 -1.12
C LYS A 21 -29.49 31.55 -0.87
N SER A 22 -30.66 31.44 -1.49
CA SER A 22 -31.53 30.26 -1.36
C SER A 22 -30.84 28.99 -1.87
N ARG A 23 -30.08 29.11 -2.96
CA ARG A 23 -29.26 28.01 -3.49
C ARG A 23 -28.10 27.64 -2.57
N ALA A 24 -27.43 28.64 -1.99
CA ALA A 24 -26.36 28.43 -1.01
C ALA A 24 -26.89 27.74 0.27
N ASP A 25 -28.06 28.16 0.77
CA ASP A 25 -28.71 27.58 1.94
C ASP A 25 -29.12 26.12 1.67
N MET A 26 -29.66 25.83 0.49
CA MET A 26 -30.00 24.46 0.08
C MET A 26 -28.76 23.56 -0.06
N MET A 27 -27.61 24.13 -0.41
CA MET A 27 -26.33 23.41 -0.52
C MET A 27 -25.51 23.39 0.79
N GLY A 28 -25.99 24.06 1.85
CA GLY A 28 -25.32 24.14 3.16
C GLY A 28 -24.08 25.04 3.18
N ILE A 29 -23.97 26.01 2.26
CA ILE A 29 -22.80 26.89 2.13
C ILE A 29 -22.96 28.09 3.07
N SER A 30 -22.06 28.22 4.04
CA SER A 30 -22.04 29.38 4.94
C SER A 30 -21.53 30.65 4.24
N TYR A 31 -22.28 31.75 4.36
CA TYR A 31 -21.90 33.06 3.84
C TYR A 31 -22.16 34.18 4.86
N HIS A 32 -21.45 35.30 4.69
CA HIS A 32 -21.65 36.49 5.54
C HIS A 32 -22.94 37.21 5.12
N PRO A 33 -23.78 37.72 6.05
CA PRO A 33 -25.08 38.34 5.72
C PRO A 33 -25.03 39.45 4.65
N SER A 34 -23.91 40.17 4.60
CA SER A 34 -23.62 41.26 3.64
C SER A 34 -22.62 40.88 2.52
N ILE A 35 -22.56 39.59 2.15
CA ILE A 35 -21.75 39.14 1.00
C ILE A 35 -22.25 39.76 -0.31
N GLY A 36 -21.32 40.18 -1.17
CA GLY A 36 -21.62 40.67 -2.52
C GLY A 36 -21.94 39.54 -3.50
N LEU A 37 -22.69 39.86 -4.57
CA LEU A 37 -23.19 38.93 -5.58
C LEU A 37 -22.06 38.09 -6.22
N GLU A 38 -20.97 38.74 -6.64
CA GLU A 38 -19.79 38.10 -7.23
C GLU A 38 -19.18 37.01 -6.32
N LYS A 39 -18.98 37.33 -5.03
CA LYS A 39 -18.36 36.41 -4.06
C LYS A 39 -19.27 35.24 -3.68
N LEU A 40 -20.58 35.46 -3.68
CA LEU A 40 -21.55 34.39 -3.41
C LEU A 40 -21.65 33.44 -4.60
N ARG A 41 -21.60 33.97 -5.83
CA ARG A 41 -21.58 33.18 -7.06
C ARG A 41 -20.34 32.29 -7.15
N GLU A 42 -19.16 32.83 -6.83
CA GLU A 42 -17.91 32.07 -6.82
C GLU A 42 -17.93 30.92 -5.81
N LYS A 43 -18.43 31.16 -4.58
CA LYS A 43 -18.59 30.11 -3.56
C LYS A 43 -19.58 29.02 -3.96
N VAL A 44 -20.70 29.41 -4.56
CA VAL A 44 -21.73 28.48 -5.04
C VAL A 44 -21.20 27.61 -6.18
N ASN A 45 -20.47 28.20 -7.13
CA ASN A 45 -19.86 27.45 -8.23
C ASN A 45 -18.73 26.54 -7.76
N ALA A 46 -17.86 27.01 -6.85
CA ALA A 46 -16.81 26.20 -6.26
C ALA A 46 -17.38 24.98 -5.50
N ALA A 47 -18.53 25.10 -4.85
CA ALA A 47 -19.19 23.98 -4.19
C ALA A 47 -19.83 22.99 -5.19
N ILE A 48 -20.29 23.47 -6.35
CA ILE A 48 -20.83 22.62 -7.42
C ILE A 48 -19.70 21.87 -8.13
N GLU A 49 -18.59 22.55 -8.41
CA GLU A 49 -17.39 21.96 -9.02
C GLU A 49 -16.66 21.04 -8.04
N GLY A 50 -16.60 21.38 -6.75
CA GLY A 50 -16.01 20.55 -5.70
C GLY A 50 -16.82 19.28 -5.39
N LYS A 51 -18.16 19.34 -5.42
CA LYS A 51 -19.01 18.15 -5.21
C LYS A 51 -19.01 17.16 -6.39
N ALA A 52 -18.51 17.55 -7.56
CA ALA A 52 -18.32 16.62 -8.67
C ALA A 52 -17.10 15.70 -8.49
N ASP A 53 -16.20 16.00 -7.54
CA ASP A 53 -14.97 15.24 -7.26
C ASP A 53 -14.97 14.55 -5.87
N GLU A 54 -15.99 14.80 -5.04
CA GLU A 54 -16.05 14.36 -3.64
C GLU A 54 -17.03 13.20 -3.35
N THR A 55 -17.02 12.14 -4.16
CA THR A 55 -17.63 10.85 -3.74
C THR A 55 -16.61 9.79 -3.31
N LYS A 56 -15.31 10.11 -3.28
CA LYS A 56 -14.28 9.16 -2.80
C LYS A 56 -13.06 9.84 -2.18
N GLN A 57 -13.22 10.58 -1.08
CA GLN A 57 -12.13 10.83 -0.10
C GLN A 57 -12.62 11.83 0.95
N ASP A 58 -13.16 11.37 2.07
CA ASP A 58 -12.94 12.09 3.33
C ASP A 58 -13.27 11.23 4.55
N ALA A 59 -12.26 10.48 4.99
CA ALA A 59 -12.19 9.88 6.32
C ALA A 59 -10.76 9.95 6.87
N ALA A 60 -9.99 10.96 6.45
CA ALA A 60 -8.54 10.95 6.62
C ALA A 60 -7.94 12.26 7.15
N VAL A 61 -8.60 13.04 8.01
CA VAL A 61 -7.87 14.04 8.79
C VAL A 61 -8.59 14.33 10.11
N VAL A 62 -8.11 13.75 11.22
CA VAL A 62 -7.86 14.41 12.52
C VAL A 62 -7.51 13.37 13.60
N VAL A 63 -6.23 13.05 13.80
CA VAL A 63 -5.68 12.90 15.17
C VAL A 63 -4.20 13.31 15.18
N SER A 64 -3.94 14.34 15.97
CA SER A 64 -2.66 14.94 16.33
C SER A 64 -1.79 14.04 17.21
N ALA A 65 -0.49 14.01 16.91
CA ALA A 65 0.70 13.95 17.80
C ALA A 65 0.67 13.30 19.21
N SER A 66 -0.22 12.35 19.54
CA SER A 66 -0.19 11.63 20.82
C SER A 66 -0.85 10.25 20.69
N GLY A 67 -0.07 9.24 20.28
CA GLY A 67 -0.46 7.83 20.25
C GLY A 67 -1.38 7.45 19.09
N GLU A 68 -0.89 6.63 18.16
CA GLU A 68 -1.75 5.95 17.17
C GLU A 68 -2.86 5.19 17.91
N THR A 69 -4.10 5.26 17.41
CA THR A 69 -5.15 4.34 17.88
C THR A 69 -4.75 2.90 17.59
N GLU A 70 -5.20 1.92 18.38
CA GLU A 70 -4.83 0.50 18.18
C GLU A 70 -5.14 0.02 16.76
N GLY A 71 -6.28 0.46 16.19
CA GLY A 71 -6.66 0.15 14.81
C GLY A 71 -5.70 0.72 13.77
N GLN A 72 -5.29 1.98 13.91
CA GLN A 72 -4.32 2.62 13.02
C GLN A 72 -2.94 1.97 13.13
N ARG A 73 -2.50 1.65 14.34
CA ARG A 73 -1.25 0.91 14.60
C ARG A 73 -1.26 -0.46 13.93
N ASN A 74 -2.35 -1.22 14.09
CA ASN A 74 -2.47 -2.55 13.49
C ASN A 74 -2.48 -2.48 11.95
N ALA A 75 -3.18 -1.50 11.38
CA ALA A 75 -3.17 -1.26 9.94
C ALA A 75 -1.76 -0.92 9.42
N ARG A 76 -1.01 -0.08 10.14
CA ARG A 76 0.37 0.24 9.81
C ARG A 76 1.27 -0.99 9.86
N LEU A 77 1.22 -1.76 10.94
CA LEU A 77 1.99 -3.01 11.08
C LEU A 77 1.64 -4.03 9.99
N LYS A 78 0.36 -4.15 9.63
CA LYS A 78 -0.07 -5.02 8.54
C LYS A 78 0.49 -4.57 7.20
N LYS A 79 0.50 -3.26 6.92
CA LYS A 79 1.06 -2.68 5.69
C LYS A 79 2.59 -2.84 5.62
N GLU A 80 3.28 -2.67 6.74
CA GLU A 80 4.72 -2.89 6.84
C GLU A 80 5.08 -4.36 6.62
N ALA A 81 4.34 -5.27 7.24
CA ALA A 81 4.55 -6.70 7.13
C ALA A 81 4.20 -7.26 5.74
N SER A 82 3.17 -6.73 5.08
CA SER A 82 2.73 -7.16 3.75
C SER A 82 3.56 -6.56 2.61
N LYS A 83 4.42 -5.58 2.88
CA LYS A 83 5.29 -4.97 1.88
C LYS A 83 6.11 -6.05 1.17
N LEU A 84 5.98 -6.12 -0.15
CA LEU A 84 6.70 -7.09 -0.97
C LEU A 84 8.17 -6.68 -1.10
N VAL A 85 9.05 -7.64 -0.87
CA VAL A 85 10.50 -7.51 -1.06
C VAL A 85 10.93 -8.57 -2.06
N ARG A 86 11.67 -8.17 -3.09
CA ARG A 86 12.27 -9.07 -4.06
C ARG A 86 13.56 -9.63 -3.48
N ILE A 87 13.61 -10.95 -3.29
CA ILE A 87 14.75 -11.63 -2.69
C ILE A 87 15.21 -12.80 -3.55
N ARG A 88 16.51 -13.07 -3.52
CA ARG A 88 17.09 -14.33 -3.99
C ARG A 88 17.53 -15.13 -2.77
N VAL A 89 17.08 -16.38 -2.69
CA VAL A 89 17.34 -17.26 -1.54
C VAL A 89 18.20 -18.43 -1.98
N SER A 90 19.31 -18.66 -1.28
CA SER A 90 20.15 -19.85 -1.44
C SER A 90 20.16 -20.66 -0.14
N CYS A 91 19.89 -21.97 -0.26
CA CYS A 91 19.86 -22.87 0.89
C CYS A 91 21.27 -23.33 1.27
N MET A 92 21.70 -23.00 2.49
CA MET A 92 23.00 -23.41 3.04
C MET A 92 22.91 -24.68 3.89
N ASN A 93 21.69 -25.22 4.07
CA ASN A 93 21.45 -26.42 4.85
C ASN A 93 21.86 -27.68 4.08
N PRO A 94 22.85 -28.45 4.54
CA PRO A 94 23.27 -29.68 3.87
C PRO A 94 22.15 -30.72 3.74
N ALA A 95 21.19 -30.74 4.67
CA ALA A 95 20.08 -31.68 4.65
C ALA A 95 19.01 -31.37 3.59
N LYS A 96 19.02 -30.15 3.04
CA LYS A 96 18.04 -29.65 2.06
C LYS A 96 18.70 -29.23 0.76
N LYS A 97 19.86 -29.82 0.45
CA LYS A 97 20.64 -29.47 -0.74
C LYS A 97 19.89 -29.79 -2.04
N GLU A 98 19.06 -30.83 -2.03
CA GLU A 98 18.28 -31.29 -3.19
C GLU A 98 16.91 -30.59 -3.30
N TRP A 99 16.57 -29.69 -2.39
CA TRP A 99 15.27 -29.02 -2.42
C TRP A 99 15.32 -27.84 -3.38
N GLU A 100 14.29 -27.74 -4.22
CA GLU A 100 14.13 -26.62 -5.17
C GLU A 100 13.49 -25.38 -4.53
N GLY A 101 12.92 -25.53 -3.33
CA GLY A 101 12.27 -24.46 -2.58
C GLY A 101 11.61 -24.97 -1.31
N GLU A 102 11.06 -24.05 -0.52
CA GLU A 102 10.34 -24.37 0.72
C GLU A 102 9.09 -23.52 0.85
N ILE A 103 8.02 -24.11 1.41
CA ILE A 103 6.84 -23.36 1.83
C ILE A 103 7.12 -22.74 3.18
N PHE A 104 7.12 -21.42 3.22
CA PHE A 104 7.27 -20.66 4.45
C PHE A 104 5.88 -20.24 4.93
N SER A 105 5.58 -20.52 6.20
CA SER A 105 4.38 -20.05 6.87
C SER A 105 4.77 -19.27 8.11
N ILE A 106 4.30 -18.04 8.21
CA ILE A 106 4.54 -17.16 9.35
C ILE A 106 3.26 -16.41 9.67
N GLY A 107 2.94 -16.24 10.95
CA GLY A 107 1.81 -15.43 11.34
C GLY A 107 1.88 -14.94 12.77
N ASN A 108 1.11 -13.90 13.05
CA ASN A 108 0.85 -13.41 14.39
C ASN A 108 -0.60 -12.89 14.48
N ALA A 109 -1.05 -12.60 15.70
CA ALA A 109 -2.42 -12.17 15.94
C ALA A 109 -2.79 -10.81 15.30
N VAL A 110 -1.80 -9.94 15.05
CA VAL A 110 -2.03 -8.55 14.59
C VAL A 110 -2.11 -8.46 13.07
N VAL A 111 -1.18 -9.11 12.37
CA VAL A 111 -1.02 -9.05 10.92
C VAL A 111 -1.78 -10.17 10.22
N GLY A 112 -2.00 -11.29 10.91
CA GLY A 112 -2.51 -12.54 10.35
C GLY A 112 -1.36 -13.48 9.96
N SER A 113 -1.65 -14.45 9.09
CA SER A 113 -0.70 -15.44 8.59
C SER A 113 -0.44 -15.29 7.10
N PHE A 114 0.83 -15.39 6.71
CA PHE A 114 1.27 -15.50 5.32
C PHE A 114 1.90 -16.87 5.10
N THR A 115 1.42 -17.57 4.07
CA THR A 115 2.00 -18.84 3.61
C THR A 115 2.34 -18.70 2.14
N LYS A 116 3.61 -18.93 1.77
CA LYS A 116 4.07 -18.82 0.38
C LYS A 116 5.18 -19.82 0.09
N TYR A 117 5.13 -20.43 -1.09
CA TYR A 117 6.25 -21.20 -1.63
C TYR A 117 7.33 -20.25 -2.12
N VAL A 118 8.57 -20.46 -1.68
CA VAL A 118 9.73 -19.68 -2.10
C VAL A 118 10.74 -20.62 -2.74
N PRO A 119 10.97 -20.50 -4.06
CA PRO A 119 12.01 -21.27 -4.75
C PRO A 119 13.41 -20.81 -4.34
N PHE A 120 14.35 -21.74 -4.36
CA PHE A 120 15.76 -21.48 -4.12
C PHE A 120 16.51 -21.24 -5.43
N ASN A 121 17.57 -20.44 -5.37
CA ASN A 121 18.50 -20.17 -6.47
C ASN A 121 17.84 -19.64 -7.77
N THR A 122 16.72 -18.95 -7.66
CA THR A 122 16.09 -18.26 -8.80
C THR A 122 16.87 -16.99 -9.16
N GLU A 123 17.33 -16.88 -10.41
CA GLU A 123 18.11 -15.72 -10.88
C GLU A 123 17.28 -14.43 -10.84
N ASP A 124 16.04 -14.46 -11.31
CA ASP A 124 15.14 -13.30 -11.32
C ASP A 124 14.63 -12.90 -9.93
N GLY A 125 14.91 -13.70 -8.90
CA GLY A 125 14.42 -13.52 -7.54
C GLY A 125 12.91 -13.75 -7.39
N TRP A 126 12.45 -13.70 -6.14
CA TRP A 126 11.08 -13.99 -5.75
C TRP A 126 10.54 -12.91 -4.83
N HIS A 127 9.27 -12.54 -4.99
CA HIS A 127 8.63 -11.53 -4.14
C HIS A 127 7.97 -12.17 -2.93
N VAL A 128 8.41 -11.80 -1.73
CA VAL A 128 7.84 -12.27 -0.47
C VAL A 128 7.42 -11.10 0.43
N PRO A 129 6.45 -11.28 1.35
CA PRO A 129 6.15 -10.28 2.37
C PRO A 129 7.36 -9.99 3.26
N HIS A 130 7.50 -8.75 3.73
CA HIS A 130 8.63 -8.32 4.55
C HIS A 130 8.81 -9.16 5.83
N MET A 131 7.71 -9.53 6.48
CA MET A 131 7.73 -10.40 7.66
C MET A 131 8.34 -11.77 7.35
N MET A 132 8.05 -12.33 6.17
CA MET A 132 8.62 -13.59 5.72
C MET A 132 10.10 -13.46 5.39
N TYR A 133 10.51 -12.35 4.76
CA TYR A 133 11.93 -12.05 4.55
C TYR A 133 12.72 -12.03 5.86
N GLN A 134 12.20 -11.35 6.90
CA GLN A 134 12.84 -11.31 8.21
C GLN A 134 13.01 -12.72 8.79
N MET A 135 11.94 -13.54 8.74
CA MET A 135 12.01 -14.93 9.20
C MET A 135 13.07 -15.75 8.45
N ILE A 136 13.12 -15.69 7.13
CA ILE A 136 14.08 -16.44 6.32
C ILE A 136 15.52 -16.01 6.66
N LYS A 137 15.73 -14.71 6.83
CA LYS A 137 17.03 -14.13 7.20
C LYS A 137 17.48 -14.56 8.60
N ASP A 138 16.56 -14.67 9.55
CA ASP A 138 16.90 -14.99 10.93
C ASP A 138 17.09 -16.48 11.18
N ARG A 139 16.55 -17.32 10.30
CA ARG A 139 16.54 -18.77 10.45
C ARG A 139 17.95 -19.39 10.38
N GLU A 140 18.23 -20.30 11.31
CA GLU A 140 19.53 -20.95 11.49
C GLU A 140 19.40 -22.47 11.45
N CYS A 141 20.45 -23.15 10.99
CA CYS A 141 20.56 -24.60 11.01
C CYS A 141 21.85 -25.04 11.73
N GLN A 142 21.76 -26.18 12.42
CA GLN A 142 22.92 -26.80 13.05
C GLN A 142 23.67 -27.67 12.04
N VAL A 143 24.90 -27.30 11.75
CA VAL A 143 25.82 -28.09 10.92
C VAL A 143 26.87 -28.73 11.81
N PHE A 144 27.13 -30.01 11.58
CA PHE A 144 28.16 -30.74 12.29
C PHE A 144 29.47 -30.73 11.51
N TYR A 145 30.57 -30.53 12.22
CA TYR A 145 31.93 -30.62 11.69
C TYR A 145 32.79 -31.47 12.62
N THR A 146 33.80 -32.11 12.06
CA THR A 146 34.72 -32.97 12.80
C THR A 146 35.92 -32.15 13.23
N VAL A 147 36.21 -32.14 14.54
CA VAL A 147 37.43 -31.55 15.11
C VAL A 147 38.35 -32.68 15.53
N THR A 148 39.62 -32.58 15.14
CA THR A 148 40.67 -33.48 15.61
C THR A 148 41.37 -32.84 16.79
N ASP A 149 41.38 -33.53 17.93
CA ASP A 149 42.10 -33.09 19.13
C ASP A 149 43.63 -33.27 18.97
N SER A 150 44.42 -32.66 19.86
CA SER A 150 45.89 -32.78 19.88
C SER A 150 46.37 -34.23 20.01
N ARG A 151 45.51 -35.14 20.46
CA ARG A 151 45.77 -36.59 20.59
C ARG A 151 45.32 -37.42 19.38
N GLY A 152 44.84 -36.78 18.31
CA GLY A 152 44.36 -37.45 17.09
C GLY A 152 42.91 -37.96 17.15
N ASN A 153 42.23 -37.83 18.29
CA ASN A 153 40.83 -38.23 18.44
C ASN A 153 39.91 -37.30 17.63
N LYS A 154 38.99 -37.88 16.87
CA LYS A 154 37.97 -37.15 16.11
C LYS A 154 36.70 -37.00 16.93
N THR A 155 36.28 -35.76 17.17
CA THR A 155 35.01 -35.46 17.85
C THR A 155 34.12 -34.65 16.93
N ARG A 156 32.85 -35.04 16.81
CA ARG A 156 31.85 -34.31 16.05
C ARG A 156 31.29 -33.18 16.91
N LYS A 157 31.43 -31.93 16.45
CA LYS A 157 30.87 -30.74 17.10
C LYS A 157 29.81 -30.11 16.20
N GLY A 158 28.76 -29.57 16.81
CA GLY A 158 27.75 -28.76 16.11
C GLY A 158 28.12 -27.29 16.11
N LYS A 159 27.84 -26.58 15.02
CA LYS A 159 27.81 -25.12 14.96
C LYS A 159 26.47 -24.67 14.38
N LEU A 160 25.94 -23.56 14.88
CA LEU A 160 24.81 -22.88 14.26
C LEU A 160 25.33 -21.99 13.14
N ILE A 161 24.72 -22.10 11.96
CA ILE A 161 24.94 -21.22 10.82
C ILE A 161 23.59 -20.74 10.31
N LYS A 162 23.57 -19.66 9.52
CA LYS A 162 22.35 -19.25 8.83
C LYS A 162 21.88 -20.34 7.86
N GLU A 163 20.59 -20.68 7.92
CA GLU A 163 20.02 -21.73 7.07
C GLU A 163 19.96 -21.27 5.61
N PHE A 164 19.69 -19.98 5.40
CA PHE A 164 19.54 -19.37 4.10
C PHE A 164 20.48 -18.18 3.94
N ASN A 165 21.08 -18.05 2.76
CA ASN A 165 21.68 -16.80 2.30
C ASN A 165 20.61 -16.03 1.51
N VAL A 166 20.36 -14.78 1.87
CA VAL A 166 19.28 -13.96 1.31
C VAL A 166 19.87 -12.67 0.74
N GLU A 167 19.79 -12.52 -0.57
CA GLU A 167 20.18 -11.31 -1.29
C GLU A 167 18.92 -10.50 -1.62
N VAL A 168 18.90 -9.22 -1.25
CA VAL A 168 17.78 -8.32 -1.58
C VAL A 168 18.07 -7.69 -2.94
N LEU A 169 17.17 -7.92 -3.89
CA LEU A 169 17.24 -7.37 -5.24
C LEU A 169 16.47 -6.05 -5.32
N PRO A 170 16.82 -5.15 -6.25
CA PRO A 170 16.02 -3.96 -6.51
C PRO A 170 14.59 -4.32 -6.93
N PRO A 171 13.60 -3.48 -6.60
CA PRO A 171 12.23 -3.67 -7.07
C PRO A 171 12.17 -3.63 -8.61
N LEU A 172 11.12 -4.23 -9.17
CA LEU A 172 10.89 -4.21 -10.62
C LEU A 172 10.77 -2.78 -11.14
N THR A 173 11.33 -2.53 -12.33
CA THR A 173 11.19 -1.25 -13.01
C THR A 173 9.74 -1.07 -13.50
N PRO A 174 9.30 0.16 -13.81
CA PRO A 174 7.96 0.39 -14.35
C PRO A 174 7.68 -0.39 -15.65
N GLU A 175 8.70 -0.57 -16.50
CA GLU A 175 8.60 -1.36 -17.74
C GLU A 175 8.41 -2.85 -17.45
N GLU A 176 9.19 -3.40 -16.51
CA GLU A 176 9.05 -4.81 -16.09
C GLU A 176 7.70 -5.08 -15.42
N LEU A 177 7.15 -4.11 -14.67
CA LEU A 177 5.82 -4.20 -14.09
C LEU A 177 4.72 -4.23 -15.15
N HIS A 178 4.86 -3.42 -16.20
CA HIS A 178 3.92 -3.42 -17.32
C HIS A 178 3.94 -4.75 -18.07
N ASP A 179 5.13 -5.28 -18.37
CA ASP A 179 5.27 -6.59 -19.01
C ASP A 179 4.73 -7.73 -18.14
N LEU A 180 4.97 -7.68 -16.83
CA LEU A 180 4.39 -8.63 -15.87
C LEU A 180 2.86 -8.57 -15.88
N ALA A 181 2.27 -7.38 -15.84
CA ALA A 181 0.82 -7.19 -15.88
C ALA A 181 0.23 -7.70 -17.20
N GLN A 182 0.90 -7.47 -18.33
CA GLN A 182 0.50 -7.99 -19.63
C GLN A 182 0.52 -9.53 -19.66
N ARG A 183 1.58 -10.15 -19.14
CA ARG A 183 1.69 -11.61 -19.03
C ARG A 183 0.59 -12.19 -18.13
N GLN A 184 0.31 -11.57 -16.98
CA GLN A 184 -0.76 -11.99 -16.07
C GLN A 184 -2.15 -11.88 -16.73
N ALA A 185 -2.40 -10.80 -17.46
CA ALA A 185 -3.66 -10.59 -18.19
C ALA A 185 -3.87 -11.65 -19.29
N MET A 186 -2.81 -12.00 -20.03
CA MET A 186 -2.85 -13.05 -21.06
C MET A 186 -3.08 -14.44 -20.46
N ALA A 187 -2.48 -14.72 -19.30
CA ALA A 187 -2.61 -16.01 -18.62
C ALA A 187 -3.98 -16.22 -17.94
N LYS A 188 -4.84 -15.18 -17.87
CA LYS A 188 -6.10 -15.17 -17.09
C LYS A 188 -5.93 -15.65 -15.64
N SER A 189 -4.73 -15.52 -15.11
CA SER A 189 -4.39 -15.86 -13.74
C SER A 189 -4.47 -14.59 -12.90
N ILE A 190 -5.69 -14.11 -12.67
CA ILE A 190 -5.95 -13.06 -11.68
C ILE A 190 -6.46 -13.77 -10.42
N ASP A 191 -5.64 -13.78 -9.38
CA ASP A 191 -5.99 -14.04 -7.98
C ASP A 191 -5.79 -12.74 -7.20
#